data_AF-A0A8J6SYT5-F1
#
_entry.id   AF-A0A8J6SYT5-F1
#
_cell.length_a   1.000
_cell.length_b   1.000
_cell.length_c   1.000
_cell.angle_alpha   90.00
_cell.angle_beta   90.00
_cell.angle_gamma   90.00
#
_symmetry.space_group_name_H-M   'P 1'
#
loop_
_entity.id
_entity.type
_entity.pdbx_description
1 polymer ?
#
loop_
_entity_poly.entity_id
_entity_poly.type
_entity_poly.pdbx_seq_one_letter_code
_entity_poly.pdbx_strand_id
1 'polypeptide(L)' 'MQKIKYSSSISLTPAHKLSVRELEVLKLMAEGRSNSEIAAHLYLSHNTVKTHVRGIFNKLGVDHRVQAAVAALRQGLI' A
#
# COMPACT_ATOMS: atom_id res chain seq x y z
N MET A 1 -15.88 22.80 -29.88
CA MET A 1 -16.21 21.35 -29.86
C MET A 1 -15.88 20.78 -28.49
N GLN A 2 -16.67 19.82 -28.01
CA GLN A 2 -16.90 19.51 -26.60
C GLN A 2 -15.87 18.59 -25.93
N LYS A 3 -15.80 18.72 -24.60
CA LYS A 3 -15.02 17.97 -23.61
C LYS A 3 -15.27 16.46 -23.66
N ILE A 4 -14.22 15.65 -23.50
CA ILE A 4 -14.35 14.23 -23.10
C ILE A 4 -13.91 14.11 -21.63
N LYS A 5 -14.91 13.86 -20.78
CA LYS A 5 -14.82 13.48 -19.37
C LYS A 5 -14.55 11.97 -19.27
N TYR A 6 -13.45 11.57 -18.63
CA TYR A 6 -13.38 10.37 -17.79
C TYR A 6 -12.93 10.90 -16.42
N SER A 7 -13.82 11.24 -15.47
CA SER A 7 -14.77 10.39 -14.76
C SER A 7 -14.14 9.11 -14.21
N SER A 8 -13.25 9.30 -13.24
CA SER A 8 -13.20 8.43 -12.06
C SER A 8 -12.69 9.26 -10.89
N SER A 9 -13.58 10.11 -10.38
CA SER A 9 -13.48 10.62 -9.01
C SER A 9 -13.57 9.41 -8.08
N ILE A 10 -12.41 8.82 -7.78
CA ILE A 10 -12.28 7.89 -6.67
C ILE A 10 -12.38 8.75 -5.41
N SER A 11 -13.61 9.04 -5.00
CA SER A 11 -13.95 9.53 -3.67
C SER A 11 -13.80 8.37 -2.69
N LEU A 12 -12.57 7.89 -2.52
CA LEU A 12 -12.19 7.08 -1.38
C LEU A 12 -12.29 7.99 -0.17
N THR A 13 -13.24 7.68 0.70
CA THR A 13 -13.38 8.28 2.02
C THR A 13 -12.00 8.42 2.68
N PRO A 14 -11.65 9.61 3.24
CA PRO A 14 -10.29 9.90 3.71
C PRO A 14 -9.81 9.00 4.85
N ALA A 15 -10.69 8.21 5.47
CA ALA A 15 -10.37 7.33 6.58
C ALA A 15 -9.62 6.03 6.20
N HIS A 16 -9.64 5.59 4.94
CA HIS A 16 -9.11 4.27 4.53
C HIS A 16 -8.01 4.32 3.44
N LYS A 17 -7.48 5.50 3.11
CA LYS A 17 -6.34 5.57 2.19
C LYS A 17 -5.04 5.22 2.92
N LEU A 18 -4.26 4.33 2.31
CA LEU A 18 -2.86 4.15 2.66
C LEU A 18 -2.11 5.47 2.48
N SER A 19 -1.21 5.78 3.41
CA SER A 19 -0.26 6.88 3.24
C SER A 19 0.71 6.58 2.11
N VAL A 20 1.37 7.61 1.58
CA VAL A 20 2.41 7.46 0.56
C VAL A 20 3.47 6.43 1.00
N ARG A 21 3.88 6.50 2.27
CA ARG A 21 4.91 5.60 2.79
C ARG A 21 4.42 4.16 2.93
N GLU A 22 3.17 3.96 3.31
CA GLU A 22 2.55 2.63 3.34
C GLU A 22 2.39 2.06 1.93
N LEU A 23 2.08 2.88 0.92
CA LEU A 23 2.04 2.45 -0.48
C LEU A 23 3.42 1.98 -0.98
N GLU A 24 4.48 2.72 -0.66
CA GLU A 24 5.85 2.32 -1.01
C GLU A 24 6.24 0.98 -0.37
N VAL A 25 5.94 0.81 0.92
CA VAL A 25 6.15 -0.45 1.64
C VAL A 25 5.32 -1.59 1.02
N LEU A 26 4.05 -1.34 0.70
CA LEU A 26 3.15 -2.31 0.08
C LEU A 26 3.64 -2.77 -1.29
N LYS A 27 4.16 -1.85 -2.11
CA LYS A 27 4.74 -2.16 -3.42
C LYS A 27 5.92 -3.13 -3.28
N LEU A 28 6.89 -2.81 -2.43
CA LEU A 28 8.05 -3.68 -2.20
C LEU A 28 7.66 -5.03 -1.57
N MET A 29 6.62 -5.05 -0.72
CA MET A 29 6.07 -6.31 -0.20
C MET A 29 5.51 -7.20 -1.31
N ALA A 30 4.80 -6.62 -2.29
CA ALA A 30 4.23 -7.33 -3.43
C ALA A 30 5.30 -7.84 -4.39
N GLU A 31 6.44 -7.15 -4.48
CA GLU A 31 7.65 -7.63 -5.17
C GLU A 31 8.37 -8.77 -4.42
N GLY A 32 7.86 -9.20 -3.26
CA GLY A 32 8.40 -10.33 -2.49
C GLY A 32 9.49 -9.95 -1.48
N ARG A 33 9.81 -8.66 -1.30
CA ARG A 33 10.87 -8.22 -0.39
C ARG A 33 10.54 -8.54 1.07
N SER A 34 11.55 -8.91 1.84
CA SER A 34 11.50 -9.04 3.29
C SER A 34 11.48 -7.67 3.98
N ASN A 35 11.03 -7.60 5.23
CA ASN A 35 11.02 -6.32 5.98
C ASN A 35 12.43 -5.72 6.14
N SER A 36 13.47 -6.56 6.19
CA SER A 36 14.87 -6.12 6.21
C SER A 36 15.30 -5.50 4.88
N GLU A 37 14.94 -6.11 3.75
CA GLU A 37 15.20 -5.53 2.43
C GLU A 37 14.43 -4.23 2.22
N ILE A 38 13.15 -4.18 2.64
CA ILE A 38 12.34 -2.96 2.57
C ILE A 38 12.96 -1.85 3.42
N ALA A 39 13.42 -2.18 4.63
CA ALA A 39 14.08 -1.23 5.51
C ALA A 39 15.35 -0.65 4.87
N ALA A 40 16.19 -1.50 4.27
CA ALA A 40 17.37 -1.05 3.55
C ALA A 40 17.02 -0.19 2.33
N HIS A 41 16.04 -0.62 1.52
CA HIS A 41 15.66 0.07 0.29
C HIS A 41 15.02 1.45 0.54
N LEU A 42 14.34 1.60 1.68
CA LEU A 42 13.64 2.82 2.06
C LEU A 42 14.42 3.66 3.08
N TYR A 43 15.63 3.24 3.48
CA TYR A 43 16.43 3.89 4.53
C TYR A 43 15.67 4.06 5.86
N LEU A 44 14.98 2.99 6.29
CA LEU A 44 14.19 2.94 7.53
C LEU A 44 14.75 1.93 8.52
N SER A 45 14.34 2.04 9.78
CA SER A 45 14.54 0.96 10.75
C SER A 45 13.57 -0.21 10.49
N HIS A 46 13.96 -1.42 10.88
CA HIS A 46 13.09 -2.60 10.82
C HIS A 46 11.78 -2.40 11.60
N ASN A 47 11.84 -1.70 12.74
CA ASN A 47 10.66 -1.41 13.56
C ASN A 47 9.72 -0.44 12.84
N THR A 48 10.25 0.58 12.16
CA THR A 48 9.45 1.51 11.35
C THR A 48 8.72 0.77 10.23
N VAL A 49 9.39 -0.14 9.52
CA VAL A 49 8.76 -0.98 8.50
C VAL A 49 7.65 -1.84 9.11
N LYS A 50 7.89 -2.51 10.23
CA LYS A 50 6.87 -3.30 10.93
C LYS A 50 5.63 -2.47 11.29
N THR A 51 5.83 -1.22 11.74
CA THR A 51 4.73 -0.29 12.02
C THR A 51 3.92 0.02 10.76
N HIS A 52 4.57 0.31 9.63
CA HIS A 52 3.87 0.51 8.35
C HIS A 52 3.13 -0.74 7.88
N VAL A 53 3.74 -1.92 7.98
CA VAL A 53 3.10 -3.20 7.64
C VAL A 53 1.82 -3.42 8.46
N ARG A 54 1.87 -3.14 9.77
CA ARG A 54 0.68 -3.23 10.64
C ARG A 54 -0.40 -2.23 10.23
N GLY A 55 -0.01 -1.00 9.91
CA GLY A 55 -0.92 0.03 9.39
C GLY A 55 -1.59 -0.41 8.09
N ILE A 56 -0.83 -0.98 7.16
CA ILE A 56 -1.33 -1.54 5.90
C ILE A 56 -2.35 -2.64 6.16
N PHE A 57 -2.01 -3.61 7.02
CA PHE A 57 -2.89 -4.74 7.34
C PHE A 57 -4.22 -4.27 7.92
N ASN A 58 -4.17 -3.35 8.88
CA ASN A 58 -5.37 -2.76 9.48
C ASN A 58 -6.22 -2.00 8.46
N LYS A 59 -5.58 -1.22 7.57
CA LYS A 59 -6.29 -0.41 6.56
C LYS A 59 -6.86 -1.24 5.41
N LEU A 60 -6.22 -2.33 5.05
CA LEU A 60 -6.69 -3.26 4.01
C LEU A 60 -7.62 -4.35 4.55
N GLY A 61 -7.71 -4.51 5.88
CA GLY A 61 -8.52 -5.55 6.52
C GLY A 61 -7.98 -6.96 6.26
N VAL A 62 -6.67 -7.13 6.31
CA VAL A 62 -5.97 -8.39 6.01
C VAL A 62 -5.00 -8.76 7.13
N ASP A 63 -4.70 -10.05 7.26
CA ASP A 63 -3.90 -10.55 8.37
C ASP A 63 -2.45 -10.88 7.99
N HIS A 64 -2.17 -11.04 6.70
CA HIS A 64 -0.83 -11.42 6.26
C HIS A 64 -0.43 -10.84 4.91
N ARG A 65 0.89 -10.81 4.68
CA ARG A 65 1.51 -10.11 3.55
C ARG A 65 0.99 -10.55 2.18
N VAL A 66 0.70 -11.85 2.01
CA VAL A 66 0.17 -12.38 0.74
C VAL A 66 -1.23 -11.82 0.46
N GLN A 67 -2.10 -11.78 1.48
CA GLN A 67 -3.42 -11.13 1.35
C GLN A 67 -3.26 -9.64 1.04
N ALA A 68 -2.32 -8.94 1.70
CA ALA A 68 -2.05 -7.54 1.40
C ALA A 68 -1.62 -7.30 -0.05
N ALA A 69 -0.70 -8.12 -0.58
CA ALA A 69 -0.26 -8.01 -1.98
C ALA A 69 -1.42 -8.28 -2.97
N VAL A 70 -2.22 -9.32 -2.73
CA VAL A 70 -3.39 -9.64 -3.55
C VAL A 70 -4.44 -8.55 -3.49
N ALA A 71 -4.70 -7.99 -2.30
CA ALA A 71 -5.63 -6.88 -2.12
C ALA A 71 -5.16 -5.63 -2.86
N ALA A 72 -3.86 -5.32 -2.81
CA ALA A 72 -3.27 -4.18 -3.50
C ALA A 72 -3.48 -4.26 -5.03
N LEU A 73 -3.22 -5.43 -5.63
CA LEU A 73 -3.45 -5.67 -7.05
C LEU A 73 -4.93 -5.58 -7.43
N ARG A 74 -5.81 -6.18 -6.63
CA ARG A 74 -7.27 -6.16 -6.87
C ARG A 74 -7.87 -4.76 -6.79
N GLN A 75 -7.34 -3.92 -5.91
CA GLN A 75 -7.80 -2.54 -5.72
C GLN A 75 -7.09 -1.53 -6.64
N GLY A 76 -6.14 -1.97 -7.46
CA GLY A 76 -5.36 -1.10 -8.35
C GLY A 76 -4.48 -0.10 -7.60
N LEU A 77 -4.00 -0.48 -6.41
CA LEU A 77 -3.12 0.36 -5.60
C LEU A 77 -1.66 0.30 -6.06
N ILE A 78 -1.28 -0.80 -6.72
CA ILE A 78 0.05 -1.07 -7.31
C ILE A 78 -0.10 -1.85 -8.61
#